data_AF-A0A3C1YNM7-F1
#
_entry.id   AF-A0A3C1YNM7-F1
#
_cell.length_a   1.000
_cell.length_b   1.000
_cell.length_c   1.000
_cell.angle_alpha   90.00
_cell.angle_beta   90.00
_cell.angle_gamma   90.00
#
_symmetry.space_group_name_H-M   'P 1'
#
loop_
_entity.id
_entity.type
_entity.pdbx_description
1 polymer ?
#
loop_
_entity_poly.entity_id
_entity_poly.type
_entity_poly.pdbx_seq_one_letter_code
_entity_poly.pdbx_strand_id
1 'polypeptide(L)' 'MTERVVKVGHSPDPDDAFMFYGLASEKVKLEGIKIEHMLEDIQSLNVR' A
#
# COMPACT_ATOMS: atom_id res chain seq x y z
N MET A 1 13.90 6.52 -16.28
CA MET A 1 14.32 6.29 -14.88
C MET A 1 13.70 4.97 -14.44
N THR A 2 14.45 4.09 -13.79
CA THR A 2 13.91 2.81 -13.31
C THR A 2 13.05 3.07 -12.08
N GLU A 3 11.78 2.73 -12.14
CA GLU A 3 10.84 2.89 -11.02
C GLU A 3 11.08 1.78 -9.99
N ARG A 4 11.24 2.15 -8.71
CA ARG A 4 11.40 1.20 -7.60
C ARG A 4 10.01 0.78 -7.10
N VAL A 5 9.74 -0.53 -7.10
CA VAL A 5 8.52 -1.07 -6.50
C VAL A 5 8.70 -1.20 -4.99
N VAL A 6 7.75 -0.65 -4.23
CA VAL A 6 7.65 -0.80 -2.77
C VAL A 6 6.31 -1.47 -2.47
N LYS A 7 6.36 -2.60 -1.77
CA LYS A 7 5.17 -3.34 -1.34
C LYS A 7 4.73 -2.83 0.03
N VAL A 8 3.46 -2.49 0.15
CA VAL A 8 2.85 -2.00 1.39
C VAL A 8 1.73 -2.95 1.78
N GLY A 9 1.93 -3.68 2.87
CA GLY A 9 0.90 -4.54 3.46
C GLY A 9 0.01 -3.73 4.41
N HIS A 10 -1.30 -3.86 4.25
CA HIS A 10 -2.27 -3.31 5.20
C HIS A 10 -3.52 -4.19 5.26
N SER A 11 -4.29 -4.06 6.32
CA SER A 11 -5.49 -4.86 6.48
C SER A 11 -6.58 -4.40 5.51
N PRO A 12 -7.55 -5.27 5.18
CA PRO A 12 -8.71 -4.91 4.38
C PRO A 12 -9.81 -4.22 5.21
N ASP A 13 -9.44 -3.49 6.27
CA ASP A 13 -10.38 -2.77 7.12
C ASP A 13 -10.74 -1.38 6.55
N PRO A 14 -11.96 -0.84 6.81
CA PRO A 14 -12.40 0.42 6.22
C PRO A 14 -11.53 1.64 6.57
N ASP A 15 -10.93 1.65 7.76
CA ASP A 15 -10.00 2.69 8.20
C ASP A 15 -8.68 2.62 7.41
N ASP A 16 -8.14 1.44 7.16
CA ASP A 16 -6.98 1.25 6.27
C ASP A 16 -7.31 1.68 4.83
N ALA A 17 -8.47 1.30 4.31
CA ALA A 17 -8.91 1.75 2.99
C ALA A 17 -8.99 3.28 2.90
N PHE A 18 -9.45 3.95 3.96
CA PHE A 18 -9.47 5.40 4.04
C PHE A 18 -8.06 6.00 4.12
N MET A 19 -7.18 5.46 4.97
CA MET A 19 -5.80 5.93 5.12
C MET A 19 -4.99 5.82 3.82
N PHE A 20 -5.13 4.71 3.09
CA PHE A 20 -4.36 4.45 1.87
C PHE A 20 -5.01 4.97 0.59
N TYR A 21 -6.22 5.55 0.66
CA TYR A 21 -6.98 6.02 -0.51
C TYR A 21 -6.16 6.91 -1.45
N GLY A 22 -5.37 7.84 -0.92
CA GLY A 22 -4.57 8.75 -1.75
C GLY A 22 -3.54 8.03 -2.64
N LEU A 23 -2.91 6.99 -2.10
CA LEU A 23 -1.93 6.15 -2.81
C LEU A 23 -2.64 5.17 -3.76
N ALA A 24 -3.68 4.48 -3.28
CA ALA A 24 -4.44 3.51 -4.07
C ALA A 24 -5.20 4.13 -5.25
N SER A 25 -5.63 5.39 -5.12
CA SER A 25 -6.28 6.15 -6.19
C SER A 25 -5.32 6.91 -7.11
N GLU A 26 -4.00 6.74 -6.92
CA GLU A 26 -2.93 7.44 -7.64
C GLU A 26 -3.00 8.98 -7.58
N LYS A 27 -3.75 9.55 -6.63
CA LYS A 27 -3.83 11.00 -6.40
C LYS A 27 -2.60 11.53 -5.67
N VAL A 28 -1.94 10.68 -4.89
CA VAL A 28 -0.64 10.93 -4.26
C VAL A 28 0.38 10.05 -4.99
N LYS A 29 1.37 10.69 -5.62
CA LYS A 29 2.44 10.00 -6.36
C LYS A 29 3.79 10.30 -5.73
N LEU A 30 4.66 9.31 -5.77
CA LEU A 30 6.03 9.40 -5.30
C LEU A 30 6.95 9.31 -6.52
N GLU A 31 7.85 10.28 -6.67
CA GLU A 31 8.75 10.30 -7.81
C GLU A 31 9.67 9.07 -7.79
N GLY A 32 9.65 8.29 -8.88
CA GLY A 32 10.47 7.09 -9.02
C GLY A 32 10.06 5.90 -8.15
N ILE A 33 8.89 5.93 -7.51
CA ILE A 33 8.38 4.84 -6.67
C ILE A 33 6.99 4.41 -7.12
N LYS A 34 6.82 3.11 -7.31
CA LYS A 34 5.50 2.46 -7.48
C LYS A 34 5.10 1.74 -6.21
N ILE A 35 3.94 2.09 -5.67
CA ILE A 35 3.35 1.38 -4.53
C ILE A 35 2.55 0.17 -5.05
N GLU A 36 2.82 -1.00 -4.48
CA GLU A 36 2.03 -2.21 -4.66
C GLU A 36 1.34 -2.54 -3.32
N HIS A 37 0.01 -2.49 -3.31
CA HIS A 37 -0.79 -2.77 -2.11
C HIS A 37 -0.98 -4.28 -1.94
N MET A 38 -0.69 -4.78 -0.74
CA MET A 38 -0.98 -6.18 -0.35
C MET A 38 -2.03 -6.16 0.75
N LEU A 39 -3.24 -6.61 0.42
CA LEU A 39 -4.34 -6.71 1.38
C LEU A 39 -4.30 -8.07 2.04
N GLU A 40 -4.07 -8.09 3.34
CA GLU A 40 -4.01 -9.32 4.14
C GLU A 40 -4.34 -8.98 5.59
N ASP A 41 -4.84 -9.93 6.37
CA ASP A 41 -5.13 -9.66 7.78
C ASP A 41 -3.86 -9.27 8.56
N ILE A 42 -4.01 -8.40 9.56
CA ILE A 42 -2.86 -7.83 10.28
C ILE A 42 -2.04 -8.89 11.01
N GLN A 43 -2.66 -10.00 11.43
CA GLN A 43 -1.96 -11.07 12.11
C GLN A 43 -1.03 -11.81 11.16
N SER A 44 -1.49 -12.13 9.94
CA SER A 44 -0.68 -12.75 8.89
C SER A 44 0.44 -11.82 8.42
N LEU A 45 0.19 -10.51 8.31
CA LEU A 45 1.23 -9.52 7.99
C LEU A 45 2.34 -9.45 9.05
N ASN A 46 2.00 -9.57 10.33
CA ASN A 46 2.95 -9.49 11.44
C ASN A 46 3.90 -10.69 11.56
N VAL A 47 3.58 -11.82 10.93
CA VAL A 47 4.39 -13.05 11.01
C VAL A 47 5.22 -13.30 9.74
N ARG A 48 5.39 -12.28 8.90
CA ARG A 48 6.05 -12.33 7.60
C ARG A 48 7.54 -11.95 7.64
#